data_AF-A0A3L7X6D8-F1
#
_entry.id   AF-A0A3L7X6D8-F1
#
_cell.length_a   1.000
_cell.length_b   1.000
_cell.length_c   1.000
_cell.angle_alpha   90.00
_cell.angle_beta   90.00
_cell.angle_gamma   90.00
#
_symmetry.space_group_name_H-M   'P 1'
#
loop_
_entity.id
_entity.type
_entity.pdbx_description
1 polymer ?
#
loop_
_entity_poly.entity_id
_entity_poly.type
_entity_poly.pdbx_seq_one_letter_code
_entity_poly.pdbx_strand_id
1 'polypeptide(L)'
;MSPTSERPADFDGYWGAVEEELADLPVAAELTHLPLQSNEHSTVYAARLTSIGPYRLFAWFSIPNGGDGPFATVYQLPGYGSVVHVPPYELRQRYVMLALRHRGQRLSDQPYAAAYPGLLTDGIDDPTTYIYRGIVADCLRGMDFLLAACRRKGMEGCGGSGRHDRIEER
;
A
#
# COMPACT_ATOMS: atom_id res chain seq x y z
N MET A 1 14.19 -17.56 28.73
CA MET A 1 13.04 -16.86 29.31
C MET A 1 11.94 -16.94 28.28
N SER A 2 10.91 -17.76 28.50
CA SER A 2 9.78 -17.86 27.58
C SER A 2 8.87 -16.65 27.81
N PRO A 3 8.37 -15.98 26.77
CA PRO A 3 7.50 -14.82 26.94
C PRO A 3 6.20 -15.22 27.66
N THR A 4 5.91 -14.52 28.76
CA THR A 4 4.80 -14.80 29.70
C THR A 4 3.48 -14.11 29.31
N SER A 5 3.30 -13.75 28.04
CA SER A 5 2.03 -13.13 27.61
C SER A 5 1.04 -14.22 27.26
N GLU A 6 0.08 -14.48 28.15
CA GLU A 6 -1.11 -15.25 27.77
C GLU A 6 -1.90 -14.45 26.73
N ARG A 7 -2.26 -15.12 25.64
CA ARG A 7 -3.09 -14.55 24.57
C ARG A 7 -4.52 -14.40 25.10
N PRO A 8 -5.15 -13.21 24.96
CA PRO A 8 -6.54 -13.02 25.36
C PRO A 8 -7.49 -14.01 24.68
N ALA A 9 -8.56 -14.40 25.38
CA ALA A 9 -9.51 -15.39 24.87
C ALA A 9 -10.28 -14.93 23.62
N ASP A 10 -10.42 -13.61 23.44
CA ASP A 10 -11.11 -12.96 22.34
C ASP A 10 -10.19 -12.55 21.17
N PHE A 11 -8.90 -12.90 21.21
CA PHE A 11 -7.91 -12.44 20.23
C PHE A 11 -8.30 -12.75 18.78
N ASP A 12 -8.80 -13.97 18.49
CA ASP A 12 -9.23 -14.31 17.12
C ASP A 12 -10.45 -13.49 16.69
N GLY A 13 -11.41 -13.31 17.59
CA GLY A 13 -12.61 -12.51 17.31
C GLY A 13 -12.27 -11.03 17.08
N TYR A 14 -11.32 -10.51 17.84
CA TYR A 14 -10.83 -9.13 17.69
C TYR A 14 -10.24 -8.87 16.30
N TRP A 15 -9.36 -9.76 15.81
CA TRP A 15 -8.77 -9.60 14.48
C TRP A 15 -9.73 -10.00 13.36
N GLY A 16 -10.59 -10.99 13.57
CA GLY A 16 -11.67 -11.33 12.63
C GLY A 16 -12.59 -10.14 12.35
N ALA A 17 -12.94 -9.36 13.38
CA ALA A 17 -13.72 -8.14 13.21
C ALA A 17 -12.98 -7.06 12.37
N VAL A 18 -11.64 -7.00 12.42
CA VAL A 18 -10.84 -6.12 11.56
C VAL A 18 -10.89 -6.57 10.10
N GLU A 19 -10.80 -7.87 9.87
CA GLU A 19 -10.92 -8.45 8.52
C GLU A 19 -12.32 -8.22 7.93
N GLU A 20 -13.37 -8.42 8.72
CA GLU A 20 -14.76 -8.17 8.33
C GLU A 20 -14.99 -6.68 7.98
N GLU A 21 -14.54 -5.76 8.84
CA GLU A 21 -14.65 -4.32 8.61
C GLU A 21 -13.91 -3.88 7.32
N LEU A 22 -12.76 -4.49 7.02
CA LEU A 22 -12.07 -4.28 5.74
C LEU A 22 -12.84 -4.89 4.56
N ALA A 23 -13.40 -6.09 4.71
CA ALA A 23 -14.09 -6.79 3.62
C ALA A 23 -15.30 -6.01 3.11
N ASP A 24 -15.98 -5.27 3.99
CA ASP A 24 -17.12 -4.40 3.67
C ASP A 24 -16.73 -3.13 2.88
N LEU A 25 -15.44 -2.79 2.84
CA LEU A 25 -14.93 -1.59 2.18
C LEU A 25 -14.24 -1.96 0.86
N PRO A 26 -14.64 -1.38 -0.29
CA PRO A 26 -13.94 -1.62 -1.55
C PRO A 26 -12.49 -1.12 -1.46
N VAL A 27 -11.54 -1.85 -2.07
CA VAL A 27 -10.12 -1.41 -2.17
C VAL A 27 -10.03 0.00 -2.77
N ALA A 28 -10.92 0.29 -3.74
CA ALA A 28 -11.02 1.56 -4.45
C ALA A 28 -9.64 2.05 -4.94
N ALA A 29 -8.87 1.16 -5.58
CA ALA A 29 -7.51 1.47 -5.99
C ALA A 29 -7.48 2.53 -7.10
N GLU A 30 -6.72 3.60 -6.89
CA GLU A 30 -6.36 4.55 -7.95
C GLU A 30 -4.87 4.47 -8.20
N LEU A 31 -4.47 4.35 -9.48
CA LEU A 31 -3.07 4.27 -9.88
C LEU A 31 -2.71 5.48 -10.74
N THR A 32 -1.74 6.26 -10.30
CA THR A 32 -1.14 7.33 -11.09
C THR A 32 0.24 6.89 -11.56
N HIS A 33 0.45 6.78 -12.88
CA HIS A 33 1.75 6.47 -13.44
C HIS A 33 2.77 7.60 -13.14
N LEU A 34 3.99 7.23 -12.78
CA LEU A 34 5.07 8.14 -12.43
C LEU A 34 6.26 7.97 -13.38
N PRO A 35 6.30 8.71 -14.50
CA PRO A 35 7.35 8.58 -15.51
C PRO A 35 8.76 8.78 -14.95
N LEU A 36 8.95 9.74 -14.05
CA LEU A 36 10.26 10.05 -13.45
C LEU A 36 10.81 8.94 -12.55
N GLN A 37 9.96 8.04 -12.06
CA GLN A 37 10.38 6.88 -11.25
C GLN A 37 10.44 5.58 -12.07
N SER A 38 9.90 5.63 -13.29
CA SER A 38 9.84 4.54 -14.24
C SER A 38 11.07 4.56 -15.16
N ASN A 39 11.36 3.42 -15.77
CA ASN A 39 12.45 3.26 -16.72
C ASN A 39 12.15 2.10 -17.67
N GLU A 40 13.09 1.75 -18.53
CA GLU A 40 12.94 0.66 -19.50
C GLU A 40 12.65 -0.71 -18.87
N HIS A 41 13.05 -0.93 -17.61
CA HIS A 41 12.89 -2.21 -16.91
C HIS A 41 11.71 -2.28 -15.96
N SER A 42 11.10 -1.17 -15.57
CA SER A 42 9.93 -1.18 -14.67
C SER A 42 9.08 0.07 -14.78
N THR A 43 7.77 -0.12 -14.66
CA THR A 43 6.78 0.95 -14.58
C THR A 43 6.37 1.16 -13.12
N VAL A 44 6.40 2.41 -12.64
CA VAL A 44 6.10 2.79 -11.25
C VAL A 44 4.83 3.63 -11.19
N TYR A 45 3.98 3.31 -10.21
CA TYR A 45 2.72 3.98 -9.91
C TYR A 45 2.71 4.48 -8.47
N ALA A 46 2.08 5.64 -8.27
CA ALA A 46 1.50 6.01 -6.98
C ALA A 46 0.14 5.33 -6.88
N ALA A 47 -0.01 4.42 -5.92
CA ALA A 47 -1.28 3.78 -5.61
C ALA A 47 -1.96 4.47 -4.43
N ARG A 48 -3.26 4.72 -4.54
CA ARG A 48 -4.12 5.15 -3.45
C ARG A 48 -5.11 4.07 -3.09
N LEU A 49 -5.21 3.71 -1.80
CA LEU A 49 -6.04 2.62 -1.29
C LEU A 49 -6.93 3.12 -0.13
N THR A 50 -8.20 2.69 -0.11
CA THR A 50 -9.10 3.01 1.01
C THR A 50 -8.85 2.00 2.11
N SER A 51 -8.87 2.41 3.38
CA SER A 51 -8.73 1.51 4.53
C SER A 51 -9.86 1.76 5.54
N ILE A 52 -9.84 1.05 6.67
CA ILE A 52 -10.77 1.27 7.79
C ILE A 52 -10.72 2.74 8.22
N GLY A 53 -11.90 3.35 8.34
CA GLY A 53 -12.07 4.76 8.68
C GLY A 53 -11.93 5.70 7.49
N PRO A 54 -11.71 7.00 7.70
CA PRO A 54 -11.63 8.00 6.63
C PRO A 54 -10.28 8.01 5.89
N TYR A 55 -9.52 6.91 5.92
CA TYR A 55 -8.13 6.90 5.51
C TYR A 55 -7.94 6.52 4.04
N ARG A 56 -7.15 7.35 3.35
CA ARG A 56 -6.69 7.11 1.97
C ARG A 56 -5.18 6.91 1.96
N LEU A 57 -4.76 5.65 1.98
CA LEU A 57 -3.38 5.23 2.03
C LEU A 57 -2.65 5.53 0.71
N PHE A 58 -1.33 5.58 0.79
CA PHE A 58 -0.42 5.66 -0.35
C PHE A 58 0.47 4.42 -0.40
N ALA A 59 0.72 3.90 -1.59
CA ALA A 59 1.77 2.91 -1.80
C ALA A 59 2.55 3.20 -3.07
N TRP A 60 3.84 2.89 -3.05
CA TRP A 60 4.59 2.72 -4.29
C TRP A 60 4.28 1.34 -4.85
N PHE A 61 3.82 1.30 -6.09
CA PHE A 61 3.54 0.05 -6.80
C PHE A 61 4.37 0.02 -8.07
N SER A 62 5.13 -1.05 -8.31
CA SER A 62 5.92 -1.17 -9.54
C SER A 62 5.82 -2.54 -10.15
N ILE A 63 5.85 -2.57 -11.47
CA ILE A 63 5.75 -3.78 -12.28
C ILE A 63 6.98 -3.84 -13.18
N PRO A 64 7.69 -4.98 -13.26
CA PRO A 64 8.73 -5.18 -14.26
C PRO A 64 8.19 -5.02 -15.69
N ASN A 65 8.99 -4.42 -16.56
CA ASN A 65 8.71 -4.36 -17.98
C ASN A 65 9.40 -5.53 -18.69
N GLY A 66 8.72 -6.14 -19.65
CA GLY A 66 9.28 -7.21 -20.47
C GLY A 66 9.31 -8.56 -19.74
N GLY A 67 8.98 -9.62 -20.49
CA GLY A 67 8.81 -10.99 -19.98
C GLY A 67 7.34 -11.40 -19.93
N ASP A 68 7.08 -12.68 -20.21
CA ASP A 68 5.71 -13.22 -20.35
C ASP A 68 5.03 -13.57 -19.02
N GLY A 69 5.68 -13.28 -17.90
CA GLY A 69 5.20 -13.58 -16.55
C GLY A 69 5.01 -15.09 -16.27
N PRO A 70 4.51 -15.45 -15.08
CA PRO A 70 4.15 -14.58 -13.95
C PRO A 70 5.39 -14.06 -13.20
N PHE A 71 5.34 -12.81 -12.75
CA PHE A 71 6.37 -12.22 -11.89
C PHE A 71 6.08 -12.54 -10.42
N ALA A 72 7.10 -12.97 -9.68
CA ALA A 72 7.01 -13.03 -8.23
C ALA A 72 6.80 -11.63 -7.64
N THR A 73 6.18 -11.56 -6.46
CA THR A 73 5.79 -10.31 -5.84
C THR A 73 6.47 -10.15 -4.49
N VAL A 74 6.92 -8.93 -4.19
CA VAL A 74 7.49 -8.57 -2.90
C VAL A 74 6.67 -7.43 -2.30
N TYR A 75 6.12 -7.70 -1.11
CA TYR A 75 5.40 -6.70 -0.33
C TYR A 75 6.29 -6.16 0.80
N GLN A 76 6.70 -4.91 0.70
CA GLN A 76 7.40 -4.18 1.74
C GLN A 76 6.38 -3.53 2.68
N LEU A 77 6.26 -4.12 3.88
CA LEU A 77 5.50 -3.54 4.98
C LEU A 77 6.16 -2.25 5.47
N PRO A 78 5.37 -1.27 5.92
CA PRO A 78 5.90 0.00 6.40
C PRO A 78 6.68 -0.18 7.70
N GLY A 79 7.84 0.47 7.79
CA GLY A 79 8.63 0.56 9.01
C GLY A 79 8.23 1.74 9.90
N TYR A 80 8.80 1.80 11.10
CA TYR A 80 8.63 2.94 12.02
C TYR A 80 9.46 4.14 11.53
N GLY A 81 8.86 4.95 10.67
CA GLY A 81 9.46 6.14 10.10
C GLY A 81 8.43 7.00 9.35
N SER A 82 8.76 8.25 9.04
CA SER A 82 7.83 9.16 8.36
C SER A 82 7.76 8.92 6.83
N VAL A 83 8.82 8.36 6.23
CA VAL A 83 8.97 8.25 4.78
C VAL A 83 9.28 6.82 4.35
N VAL A 84 8.54 6.34 3.36
CA VAL A 84 8.82 5.08 2.65
C VAL A 84 9.34 5.38 1.24
N HIS A 85 10.56 4.94 0.95
CA HIS A 85 11.18 5.18 -0.35
C HIS A 85 10.54 4.32 -1.45
N VAL A 86 10.74 4.75 -2.70
CA VAL A 86 10.44 3.91 -3.87
C VAL A 86 11.26 2.61 -3.73
N PRO A 87 10.70 1.43 -4.04
CA PRO A 87 11.43 0.18 -3.92
C PRO A 87 12.78 0.20 -4.70
N PRO A 88 13.81 -0.54 -4.24
CA PRO A 88 15.11 -0.56 -4.89
C PRO A 88 15.05 -0.93 -6.37
N TYR A 89 15.82 -0.23 -7.19
CA TYR A 89 15.87 -0.42 -8.65
C TYR A 89 16.03 -1.90 -9.03
N GLU A 90 17.05 -2.57 -8.48
CA GLU A 90 17.38 -3.98 -8.74
C GLU A 90 16.24 -4.97 -8.43
N LEU A 91 15.33 -4.62 -7.53
CA LEU A 91 14.18 -5.46 -7.18
C LEU A 91 13.01 -5.22 -8.13
N ARG A 92 12.76 -3.95 -8.48
CA ARG A 92 11.66 -3.57 -9.40
C ARG A 92 11.80 -4.10 -10.81
N GLN A 93 13.02 -4.44 -11.22
CA GLN A 93 13.28 -5.10 -12.52
C GLN A 93 12.85 -6.57 -12.56
N ARG A 94 12.69 -7.22 -11.40
CA ARG A 94 12.50 -8.67 -11.30
C ARG A 94 11.19 -9.07 -10.65
N TYR A 95 10.66 -8.19 -9.80
CA TYR A 95 9.50 -8.45 -8.98
C TYR A 95 8.46 -7.35 -9.12
N VAL A 96 7.20 -7.74 -9.02
CA VAL A 96 6.13 -6.78 -8.70
C VAL A 96 6.38 -6.32 -7.27
N MET A 97 6.53 -5.02 -7.06
CA MET A 97 6.80 -4.47 -5.74
C MET A 97 5.59 -3.66 -5.26
N LEU A 98 5.26 -3.82 -3.99
CA LEU A 98 4.39 -2.91 -3.25
C LEU A 98 5.13 -2.42 -2.02
N ALA A 99 5.29 -1.10 -1.85
CA ALA A 99 5.77 -0.51 -0.60
C ALA A 99 4.70 0.42 -0.06
N LEU A 100 3.97 -0.08 0.94
CA LEU A 100 2.83 0.62 1.55
C LEU A 100 3.32 1.70 2.53
N ARG A 101 2.56 2.78 2.64
CA ARG A 101 2.61 3.71 3.76
C ARG A 101 1.35 3.54 4.61
N HIS A 102 1.52 3.29 5.91
CA HIS A 102 0.38 3.19 6.83
C HIS A 102 -0.14 4.59 7.20
N ARG A 103 -1.34 4.64 7.79
CA ARG A 103 -1.94 5.87 8.33
C ARG A 103 -0.97 6.66 9.22
N GLY A 104 -0.93 7.97 9.05
CA GLY A 104 -0.03 8.85 9.81
C GLY A 104 1.36 9.05 9.19
N GLN A 105 1.79 8.22 8.24
CA GLN A 105 3.03 8.48 7.47
C GLN A 105 2.77 9.52 6.38
N ARG A 106 3.82 10.20 5.91
CA ARG A 106 3.69 11.21 4.84
C ARG A 106 3.01 10.61 3.61
N LEU A 107 2.05 11.32 3.04
CA LEU A 107 1.12 10.87 1.97
C LEU A 107 0.01 9.93 2.44
N SER A 108 0.00 9.49 3.69
CA SER A 108 -1.10 8.78 4.35
C SER A 108 -1.45 9.46 5.68
N ASP A 109 -1.15 10.75 5.76
CA ASP A 109 -1.16 11.62 6.93
C ASP A 109 -2.45 12.45 7.05
N GLN A 110 -3.51 12.03 6.36
CA GLN A 110 -4.83 12.64 6.41
C GLN A 110 -5.89 11.58 6.71
N PRO A 111 -6.81 11.83 7.67
CA PRO A 111 -6.92 13.05 8.49
C PRO A 111 -5.96 13.12 9.68
N TYR A 112 -5.10 12.13 9.86
CA TYR A 112 -4.20 12.01 11.02
C TYR A 112 -2.76 11.90 10.56
N ALA A 113 -1.88 12.70 11.18
CA ALA A 113 -0.43 12.67 11.00
C ALA A 113 0.22 12.12 12.29
N ALA A 114 1.02 11.06 12.18
CA ALA A 114 1.62 10.41 13.32
C ALA A 114 2.72 11.28 13.95
N ALA A 115 2.70 11.38 15.28
CA ALA A 115 3.80 12.01 16.02
C ALA A 115 5.03 11.10 16.07
N TYR A 116 6.21 11.69 15.92
CA TYR A 116 7.49 11.01 16.10
C TYR A 116 8.40 11.81 17.06
N PRO A 117 8.68 11.29 18.26
CA PRO A 117 8.11 10.09 18.89
C PRO A 117 6.63 10.30 19.32
N GLY A 118 5.87 9.22 19.48
CA GLY A 118 4.51 9.27 20.06
C GLY A 118 3.53 8.24 19.51
N LEU A 119 3.74 7.77 18.28
CA LEU A 119 2.85 6.80 17.64
C LEU A 119 2.64 5.52 18.46
N LEU A 120 3.68 4.98 19.12
CA LEU A 120 3.60 3.67 19.79
C LEU A 120 2.60 3.61 20.95
N THR A 121 2.26 4.75 21.56
CA THR A 121 1.36 4.85 22.71
C THR A 121 0.01 5.46 22.35
N ASP A 122 -0.24 5.76 21.08
CA ASP A 122 -1.46 6.41 20.63
C ASP A 122 -2.66 5.46 20.72
N GLY A 123 -3.62 5.79 21.58
CA GLY A 123 -4.78 4.95 21.89
C GLY A 123 -4.46 3.67 22.68
N ILE A 124 -3.32 3.60 23.38
CA ILE A 124 -2.85 2.34 24.02
C ILE A 124 -3.77 1.80 25.13
N ASP A 125 -4.59 2.67 25.74
CA ASP A 125 -5.48 2.29 26.85
C ASP A 125 -6.72 1.49 26.40
N ASP A 126 -7.06 1.53 25.11
CA ASP A 126 -8.20 0.80 24.54
C ASP A 126 -7.80 0.12 23.22
N PRO A 127 -7.84 -1.22 23.12
CA PRO A 127 -7.45 -1.96 21.93
C PRO A 127 -8.26 -1.59 20.67
N THR A 128 -9.47 -1.04 20.82
CA THR A 128 -10.29 -0.58 19.68
C THR A 128 -9.80 0.75 19.10
N THR A 129 -9.15 1.57 19.92
CA THR A 129 -8.58 2.87 19.53
C THR A 129 -7.07 2.82 19.30
N TYR A 130 -6.41 1.76 19.75
CA TYR A 130 -4.96 1.61 19.62
C TYR A 130 -4.53 1.65 18.16
N ILE A 131 -3.55 2.51 17.84
CA ILE A 131 -3.21 2.84 16.47
C ILE A 131 -2.77 1.63 15.63
N TYR A 132 -2.16 0.61 16.25
CA TYR A 132 -1.75 -0.59 15.54
C TYR A 132 -2.91 -1.47 15.07
N ARG A 133 -4.11 -1.35 15.66
CA ARG A 133 -5.32 -1.96 15.07
C ARG A 133 -5.49 -1.49 13.63
N GLY A 134 -5.43 -0.17 13.45
CA GLY A 134 -5.55 0.47 12.14
C GLY A 134 -4.36 0.22 11.22
N ILE A 135 -3.13 0.24 11.74
CA ILE A 135 -1.93 -0.02 10.92
C ILE A 135 -1.91 -1.45 10.40
N VAL A 136 -2.32 -2.44 11.21
CA VAL A 136 -2.45 -3.83 10.75
C VAL A 136 -3.52 -3.92 9.66
N ALA A 137 -4.66 -3.26 9.83
CA ALA A 137 -5.68 -3.17 8.79
C ALA A 137 -5.16 -2.55 7.48
N ASP A 138 -4.36 -1.48 7.58
CA ASP A 138 -3.72 -0.86 6.42
C ASP A 138 -2.81 -1.85 5.67
N CYS A 139 -2.07 -2.69 6.41
CA CYS A 139 -1.21 -3.72 5.84
C CYS A 139 -2.02 -4.83 5.13
N LEU A 140 -3.12 -5.26 5.72
CA LEU A 140 -4.04 -6.22 5.09
C LEU A 140 -4.62 -5.65 3.80
N ARG A 141 -5.04 -4.38 3.81
CA ARG A 141 -5.52 -3.68 2.61
C ARG A 141 -4.48 -3.62 1.48
N GLY A 142 -3.21 -3.44 1.82
CA GLY A 142 -2.11 -3.51 0.83
C GLY A 142 -2.02 -4.89 0.17
N MET A 143 -2.22 -5.95 0.96
CA MET A 143 -2.25 -7.32 0.47
C MET A 143 -3.48 -7.62 -0.40
N ASP A 144 -4.66 -7.12 -0.04
CA ASP A 144 -5.88 -7.23 -0.87
C ASP A 144 -5.66 -6.62 -2.25
N PHE A 145 -5.09 -5.41 -2.28
CA PHE A 145 -4.74 -4.73 -3.53
C PHE A 145 -3.78 -5.57 -4.37
N LEU A 146 -2.75 -6.14 -3.75
CA LEU A 146 -1.74 -6.94 -4.43
C LEU A 146 -2.32 -8.21 -5.04
N LEU A 147 -3.15 -8.93 -4.28
CA LEU A 147 -3.86 -10.13 -4.75
C LEU A 147 -4.80 -9.78 -5.92
N ALA A 148 -5.52 -8.67 -5.85
CA ALA A 148 -6.37 -8.21 -6.94
C ALA A 148 -5.55 -7.82 -8.18
N ALA A 149 -4.43 -7.11 -8.00
CA ALA A 149 -3.56 -6.67 -9.09
C ALA A 149 -2.92 -7.86 -9.82
N CYS A 150 -2.44 -8.88 -9.09
CA CYS A 150 -1.81 -10.07 -9.67
C CYS A 150 -2.81 -10.97 -10.41
N ARG A 151 -4.11 -10.97 -10.04
CA ARG A 151 -5.15 -11.75 -10.73
C ARG A 151 -5.52 -11.19 -12.11
N ARG A 152 -5.29 -9.89 -12.34
CA ARG A 152 -5.52 -9.28 -13.66
C ARG A 152 -4.38 -9.68 -14.59
N LYS A 153 -4.60 -10.68 -15.44
CA LYS A 153 -3.71 -10.93 -16.60
C LYS A 153 -3.64 -9.65 -17.45
N GLY A 154 -2.44 -9.19 -17.77
CA GLY A 154 -2.22 -8.10 -18.73
C GLY A 154 -2.39 -6.68 -18.16
N MET A 155 -1.53 -6.28 -17.21
CA MET A 155 -1.21 -4.85 -17.02
C MET A 155 -0.28 -4.32 -18.12
N GLU A 156 -0.48 -4.79 -19.35
CA GLU A 156 0.12 -4.23 -20.54
C GLU A 156 -0.71 -3.00 -20.94
N GLY A 157 -0.10 -1.81 -20.94
CA GLY A 157 -0.66 -0.70 -21.70
C GLY A 157 -1.51 0.34 -20.96
N CYS A 158 -1.32 0.59 -19.66
CA CYS A 158 -1.78 1.86 -19.07
C CYS A 158 -0.76 2.99 -19.32
N GLY A 159 -0.28 3.09 -20.56
CA GLY A 159 0.53 4.17 -21.09
C GLY A 159 -0.32 4.98 -22.05
N GLY A 160 -1.17 5.86 -21.50
CA GLY A 160 -1.84 6.89 -22.30
C GLY A 160 -0.78 7.84 -22.86
N SER A 161 -0.32 7.56 -24.09
CA SER A 161 0.40 8.51 -24.91
C SER A 161 -0.54 9.68 -25.22
N GLY A 162 -0.47 10.73 -24.39
CA GLY A 162 -0.99 12.05 -24.72
C GLY A 162 -0.13 12.63 -25.84
N ARG A 163 -0.38 12.20 -27.07
CA ARG A 163 0.18 12.80 -28.27
C ARG A 163 -0.55 14.14 -28.46
N HIS A 164 0.09 15.23 -28.04
CA HIS A 164 -0.23 16.57 -28.50
C HIS A 164 0.10 16.62 -30.00
N ASP A 165 -0.84 16.20 -30.84
CA ASP A 165 -0.79 16.54 -32.25
C ASP A 165 -1.36 17.95 -32.41
N ARG A 166 -0.39 18.84 -32.56
CA ARG A 166 -0.43 20.16 -33.18
C ARG A 166 -1.31 20.10 -34.44
N ILE A 167 -2.38 20.89 -34.50
CA ILE A 167 -3.02 21.27 -35.77
C ILE A 167 -2.79 22.76 -35.97
N GLU A 168 -2.16 23.04 -37.10
CA GLU A 168 -1.73 24.34 -37.61
C GLU A 168 -2.89 25.27 -37.99
N GLU A 169 -2.52 26.54 -38.02
CA GLU A 169 -3.18 27.70 -38.60
C GLU A 169 -3.84 27.44 -39.96
N ARG A 170 -5.04 28.00 -40.14
CA ARG A 170 -5.48 28.71 -41.36
C ARG A 170 -6.59 29.69 -41.03
#